data_AF-A0A2M7B2S4-F1
#
_entry.id   AF-A0A2M7B2S4-F1
#
_cell.length_a   1.000
_cell.length_b   1.000
_cell.length_c   1.000
_cell.angle_alpha   90.00
_cell.angle_beta   90.00
_cell.angle_gamma   90.00
#
_symmetry.space_group_name_H-M   'P 1'
#
loop_
_entity.id
_entity.type
_entity.pdbx_description
1 polymer ?
#
loop_
_entity_poly.entity_id
_entity_poly.type
_entity_poly.pdbx_seq_one_letter_code
_entity_poly.pdbx_strand_id
1 'polypeptide(L)'
;MMRKTAEGLVIGIVIWIAGALIIILLGQSPYFPLAALPSAFLAAPLMYGVTRFHLRGVPVAERTTTATILGMTVAAVQFPLDALGWFIITNLGYPPLSQVARDAGVLGLLIGYFWLLVMPYWTASAIARSTGKAKVGK
;
A
#
# COMPACT_ATOMS: atom_id res chain seq x y z
N MET A 1 -15.75 2.41 14.80
CA MET A 1 -15.09 1.37 13.97
C MET A 1 -15.45 1.50 12.49
N MET A 2 -16.74 1.51 12.10
CA MET A 2 -17.17 1.65 10.68
C MET A 2 -16.52 2.82 9.90
N ARG A 3 -16.41 4.00 10.51
CA ARG A 3 -15.75 5.17 9.89
C ARG A 3 -14.29 4.89 9.49
N LYS A 4 -13.55 4.13 10.30
CA LYS A 4 -12.14 3.81 10.04
C LYS A 4 -12.00 2.75 8.94
N THR A 5 -12.91 1.79 8.90
CA THR A 5 -12.97 0.85 7.77
C THR A 5 -13.28 1.57 6.45
N ALA A 6 -14.21 2.53 6.45
CA ALA A 6 -14.52 3.34 5.27
C ALA A 6 -13.31 4.17 4.81
N GLU A 7 -12.58 4.80 5.76
CA GLU A 7 -11.30 5.48 5.45
C GLU A 7 -10.29 4.53 4.80
N GLY A 8 -10.13 3.30 5.32
CA GLY A 8 -9.25 2.29 4.74
C GLY A 8 -9.64 1.87 3.33
N LEU A 9 -10.94 1.77 3.05
CA LEU A 9 -11.46 1.46 1.72
C LEU A 9 -11.13 2.59 0.73
N VAL A 10 -11.37 3.85 1.11
CA VAL A 10 -11.04 5.02 0.28
C VAL A 10 -9.54 5.09 -0.01
N ILE A 11 -8.70 4.86 1.02
CA ILE A 11 -7.25 4.79 0.85
C ILE A 11 -6.86 3.71 -0.16
N GLY A 12 -7.46 2.52 -0.06
CA GLY A 12 -7.21 1.43 -0.99
C GLY A 12 -7.55 1.79 -2.43
N ILE A 13 -8.70 2.42 -2.67
CA ILE A 13 -9.11 2.86 -4.02
C ILE A 13 -8.14 3.92 -4.56
N VAL A 14 -7.76 4.91 -3.75
CA VAL A 14 -6.85 5.99 -4.18
C VAL A 14 -5.46 5.47 -4.56
N ILE A 15 -4.90 4.55 -3.75
CA ILE A 15 -3.61 3.92 -4.07
C ILE A 15 -3.71 3.15 -5.38
N TRP A 16 -4.82 2.45 -5.62
CA TRP A 16 -5.01 1.66 -6.83
C TRP A 16 -5.06 2.56 -8.07
N ILE A 17 -5.85 3.63 -8.04
CA ILE A 17 -5.96 4.59 -9.15
C ILE A 17 -4.58 5.19 -9.46
N ALA A 18 -3.82 5.58 -8.44
CA ALA A 18 -2.48 6.11 -8.63
C ALA A 18 -1.53 5.09 -9.30
N GLY A 19 -1.56 3.83 -8.85
CA GLY A 19 -0.79 2.74 -9.46
C GLY A 19 -1.17 2.49 -10.92
N ALA A 20 -2.47 2.41 -11.20
CA ALA A 20 -3.00 2.21 -12.56
C ALA A 20 -2.56 3.36 -13.50
N LEU A 21 -2.62 4.61 -13.04
CA LEU A 21 -2.16 5.77 -13.81
C LEU A 21 -0.66 5.70 -14.10
N ILE A 22 0.17 5.31 -13.13
CA ILE A 22 1.62 5.13 -13.34
C ILE A 22 1.88 4.08 -14.42
N ILE A 23 1.16 2.95 -14.40
CA ILE A 23 1.31 1.88 -15.39
C ILE A 23 0.85 2.34 -16.78
N ILE A 24 -0.23 3.10 -16.87
CA ILE A 24 -0.70 3.65 -18.16
C ILE A 24 0.30 4.66 -18.73
N LEU A 25 0.80 5.58 -17.90
CA LEU A 25 1.69 6.66 -18.33
C LEU A 25 3.10 6.18 -18.65
N LEU A 26 3.62 5.24 -17.85
CA LEU A 26 5.01 4.80 -17.93
C LEU A 26 5.17 3.40 -18.53
N GLY A 27 4.11 2.60 -18.66
CA GLY A 27 4.21 1.20 -19.12
C GLY A 27 4.81 1.04 -20.52
N GLN A 28 4.69 2.06 -21.36
CA GLN A 28 5.32 2.07 -22.69
C GLN A 28 6.77 2.57 -22.67
N SER A 29 7.26 3.04 -21.52
CA SER A 29 8.63 3.51 -21.36
C SER A 29 9.60 2.35 -21.18
N PRO A 30 10.75 2.34 -21.88
CA PRO A 30 11.81 1.36 -21.62
C PRO A 30 12.36 1.46 -20.18
N TYR A 31 12.13 2.58 -19.49
CA TYR A 31 12.51 2.79 -18.09
C TYR A 31 11.49 2.21 -17.09
N PHE A 32 10.35 1.70 -17.54
CA PHE A 32 9.32 1.15 -16.65
C PHE A 32 9.84 0.10 -15.66
N PRO A 33 10.64 -0.91 -16.05
CA PRO A 33 11.14 -1.89 -15.10
C PRO A 33 12.02 -1.26 -13.99
N LEU A 34 12.80 -0.25 -14.36
CA LEU A 34 13.67 0.50 -13.45
C LEU A 34 12.89 1.45 -12.55
N ALA A 35 11.72 1.93 -12.97
CA ALA A 35 10.86 2.80 -12.17
C ALA A 35 9.90 2.00 -11.28
N ALA A 36 9.42 0.84 -11.74
CA ALA A 36 8.44 0.00 -11.05
C ALA A 36 8.99 -0.49 -9.70
N LEU A 37 10.24 -0.97 -9.65
CA LEU A 37 10.83 -1.50 -8.41
C LEU A 37 11.04 -0.40 -7.34
N PRO A 38 11.72 0.73 -7.60
CA PRO A 38 11.81 1.83 -6.63
C PRO A 38 10.46 2.37 -6.19
N SER A 39 9.49 2.46 -7.10
CA SER A 39 8.14 2.92 -6.75
C SER A 39 7.43 1.99 -5.77
N ALA A 40 7.65 0.67 -5.88
CA ALA A 40 7.15 -0.30 -4.90
C ALA A 40 7.79 -0.10 -3.50
N PHE A 41 9.06 0.32 -3.43
CA PHE A 41 9.68 0.68 -2.15
C PHE A 41 9.15 2.01 -1.59
N LEU A 42 8.68 2.93 -2.43
CA LEU A 42 7.99 4.15 -1.98
C LEU A 42 6.61 3.87 -1.36
N ALA A 43 6.04 2.68 -1.55
CA ALA A 43 4.83 2.27 -0.83
C ALA A 43 5.04 2.27 0.69
N ALA A 44 6.26 1.97 1.16
CA ALA A 44 6.61 1.94 2.58
C ALA A 44 6.45 3.32 3.26
N PRO A 45 7.15 4.39 2.86
CA PRO A 45 6.98 5.72 3.46
C PRO A 45 5.57 6.28 3.28
N LEU A 46 4.90 5.98 2.17
CA LEU A 46 3.51 6.38 1.94
C LEU A 46 2.57 5.73 2.96
N MET A 47 2.65 4.40 3.11
CA MET A 47 1.83 3.67 4.08
C MET A 47 2.13 4.06 5.53
N TYR A 48 3.36 4.43 5.85
CA TYR A 48 3.71 4.99 7.14
C TYR A 48 2.96 6.30 7.42
N GLY A 49 2.98 7.24 6.47
CA GLY A 49 2.29 8.53 6.60
C GLY A 49 0.78 8.38 6.73
N VAL A 50 0.19 7.56 5.85
CA VAL A 50 -1.24 7.23 5.86
C VAL A 50 -1.64 6.59 7.17
N THR A 51 -0.90 5.59 7.65
CA THR A 51 -1.19 4.92 8.93
C THR A 51 -1.11 5.89 10.09
N ARG A 52 -0.08 6.75 10.15
CA ARG A 52 0.03 7.77 11.21
C ARG A 52 -1.18 8.69 11.25
N PHE A 53 -1.65 9.14 10.09
CA PHE A 53 -2.83 10.00 10.00
C PHE A 53 -4.10 9.24 10.41
N HIS A 54 -4.26 8.01 9.91
CA HIS A 54 -5.40 7.16 10.20
C HIS A 54 -5.56 6.84 11.70
N LEU A 55 -4.43 6.67 12.42
CA LEU A 55 -4.40 6.41 13.85
C LEU A 55 -4.59 7.66 14.72
N ARG A 56 -4.73 8.86 14.15
CA ARG A 56 -5.00 10.08 14.94
C ARG A 56 -6.32 9.94 15.69
N GLY A 57 -6.28 10.25 16.99
CA GLY A 57 -7.44 10.13 17.87
C GLY A 57 -7.78 8.70 18.31
N VAL A 58 -7.03 7.68 17.88
CA VAL A 58 -7.24 6.29 18.31
C VAL A 58 -6.55 6.05 19.67
N PRO A 59 -7.23 5.46 20.67
CA PRO A 59 -6.64 5.08 21.95
C PRO A 59 -5.44 4.13 21.78
N VAL A 60 -4.40 4.29 22.59
CA VAL A 60 -3.14 3.52 22.44
C VAL A 60 -3.38 2.00 22.44
N ALA A 61 -4.29 1.52 23.29
CA ALA A 61 -4.64 0.09 23.39
C ALA A 61 -5.23 -0.48 22.09
N GLU A 62 -5.86 0.35 21.26
CA GLU A 62 -6.57 -0.08 20.04
C GLU A 62 -5.77 0.19 18.76
N ARG A 63 -4.63 0.88 18.84
CA ARG A 63 -3.86 1.33 17.66
C ARG A 63 -3.34 0.17 16.81
N THR A 64 -2.85 -0.88 17.44
CA THR A 64 -2.32 -2.05 16.72
C THR A 64 -3.44 -2.73 15.94
N THR A 65 -4.57 -3.02 16.60
CA THR A 65 -5.74 -3.62 15.96
C THR A 65 -6.27 -2.75 14.82
N THR A 66 -6.40 -1.44 15.05
CA THR A 66 -6.89 -0.49 14.03
C THR A 66 -5.95 -0.41 12.82
N ALA A 67 -4.64 -0.42 13.05
CA ALA A 67 -3.66 -0.40 11.97
C ALA A 67 -3.63 -1.71 11.17
N THR A 68 -3.75 -2.85 11.84
CA THR A 68 -3.87 -4.15 11.16
C THR A 68 -5.13 -4.19 10.30
N ILE A 69 -6.27 -3.71 10.82
CA ILE A 69 -7.52 -3.61 10.04
C ILE A 69 -7.34 -2.70 8.82
N LEU A 70 -6.66 -1.56 8.97
CA LEU A 70 -6.32 -0.69 7.84
C LEU A 70 -5.53 -1.47 6.77
N GLY A 71 -4.43 -2.13 7.14
CA GLY A 71 -3.61 -2.89 6.21
C GLY A 71 -4.38 -3.99 5.49
N MET A 72 -5.19 -4.76 6.22
CA MET A 72 -6.06 -5.79 5.65
C MET A 72 -7.12 -5.22 4.71
N THR A 73 -7.76 -4.11 5.09
CA THR A 73 -8.80 -3.47 4.26
C THR A 73 -8.20 -2.95 2.96
N VAL A 74 -7.06 -2.27 3.03
CA VAL A 74 -6.37 -1.75 1.84
C VAL A 74 -5.92 -2.91 0.93
N ALA A 75 -5.33 -3.97 1.49
CA ALA A 75 -4.94 -5.14 0.71
C ALA A 75 -6.14 -5.87 0.08
N ALA A 76 -7.27 -5.99 0.80
CA ALA A 76 -8.48 -6.63 0.30
C ALA A 76 -9.16 -5.83 -0.84
N VAL A 77 -8.98 -4.50 -0.87
CA VAL A 77 -9.41 -3.65 -1.98
C VAL A 77 -8.45 -3.78 -3.17
N GLN A 78 -7.14 -3.77 -2.91
CA GLN A 78 -6.10 -3.82 -3.94
C GLN A 78 -6.12 -5.15 -4.70
N PHE A 79 -6.21 -6.28 -3.99
CA PHE A 79 -6.08 -7.62 -4.58
C PHE A 79 -7.00 -7.88 -5.77
N PRO A 80 -8.34 -7.70 -5.68
CA PRO A 80 -9.22 -7.92 -6.82
C PRO A 80 -9.00 -6.90 -7.95
N LEU A 81 -8.67 -5.65 -7.63
CA LEU A 81 -8.47 -4.60 -8.61
C LEU A 81 -7.16 -4.78 -9.39
N ASP A 82 -6.09 -5.16 -8.71
CA ASP A 82 -4.82 -5.51 -9.33
C ASP A 82 -4.94 -6.77 -10.17
N ALA A 83 -5.66 -7.79 -9.69
CA ALA A 83 -5.93 -9.00 -10.46
C ALA A 83 -6.67 -8.67 -11.78
N LEU A 84 -7.67 -7.79 -11.73
CA LEU A 84 -8.37 -7.31 -12.92
C LEU A 84 -7.42 -6.53 -13.85
N GLY A 85 -6.62 -5.60 -13.31
CA GLY A 85 -5.64 -4.83 -14.08
C GLY A 85 -4.60 -5.72 -14.76
N TRP A 86 -4.09 -6.72 -14.05
CA TRP A 86 -3.14 -7.70 -14.59
C TRP A 86 -3.78 -8.63 -15.61
N PHE A 87 -5.03 -9.03 -15.42
CA PHE A 87 -5.76 -9.80 -16.43
C PHE A 87 -5.86 -9.03 -17.75
N ILE A 88 -6.19 -7.74 -17.71
CA ILE A 88 -6.26 -6.86 -18.89
C ILE A 88 -4.88 -6.77 -19.56
N ILE A 89 -3.83 -6.54 -18.79
CA ILE A 89 -2.47 -6.39 -19.33
C ILE A 89 -1.95 -7.67 -19.98
N THR A 90 -2.22 -8.83 -19.37
CA THR A 90 -1.70 -10.12 -19.84
C THR A 90 -2.52 -10.72 -20.98
N ASN A 91 -3.85 -10.55 -20.97
CA ASN A 91 -4.75 -11.19 -21.93
C ASN A 91 -5.25 -10.25 -23.03
N LEU A 92 -5.44 -8.97 -22.73
CA LEU A 92 -5.89 -7.96 -23.71
C LEU A 92 -4.72 -7.15 -24.30
N GLY A 93 -3.51 -7.34 -23.76
CA GLY A 93 -2.28 -6.71 -24.27
C GLY A 93 -2.25 -5.20 -24.11
N TYR A 94 -3.06 -4.65 -23.20
CA TYR A 94 -3.19 -3.21 -23.00
C TYR A 94 -2.86 -2.78 -21.56
N PRO A 95 -1.88 -1.88 -21.35
CA PRO A 95 -0.88 -1.43 -22.33
C PRO A 95 0.06 -2.58 -22.79
N PRO A 96 0.68 -2.48 -23.98
CA PRO A 96 1.60 -3.49 -24.49
C PRO A 96 2.91 -3.46 -23.71
N LEU A 97 2.99 -4.25 -22.64
CA LEU A 97 4.20 -4.41 -21.83
C LEU A 97 5.10 -5.53 -22.38
N SER A 98 6.40 -5.28 -22.42
CA SER A 98 7.41 -6.32 -22.64
C SER A 98 7.40 -7.35 -21.50
N GLN A 99 7.95 -8.55 -21.73
CA GLN A 99 7.99 -9.59 -20.68
C GLN A 99 8.73 -9.10 -19.43
N VAL A 100 9.86 -8.41 -19.60
CA VAL A 100 10.65 -7.83 -18.49
C VAL A 100 9.82 -6.81 -17.69
N ALA A 101 9.02 -5.98 -18.36
CA ALA A 101 8.13 -5.03 -17.70
C ALA A 101 7.01 -5.72 -16.92
N ARG A 102 6.47 -6.84 -17.43
CA ARG A 102 5.47 -7.65 -16.73
C ARG A 102 6.06 -8.29 -15.48
N ASP A 103 7.24 -8.91 -15.60
CA ASP A 103 7.92 -9.56 -14.47
C ASP A 103 8.27 -8.54 -13.37
N ALA A 104 8.79 -7.37 -13.76
CA ALA A 104 9.06 -6.26 -12.83
C ALA A 104 7.79 -5.75 -12.17
N GLY A 105 6.66 -5.68 -12.90
CA GLY A 105 5.37 -5.30 -12.34
C GLY A 105 4.82 -6.33 -11.34
N VAL A 106 4.92 -7.64 -11.62
CA VAL A 106 4.54 -8.70 -10.66
C VAL A 106 5.39 -8.61 -9.39
N LEU A 107 6.71 -8.47 -9.53
CA LEU A 107 7.60 -8.33 -8.38
C LEU A 107 7.31 -7.04 -7.59
N GLY A 108 7.05 -5.94 -8.29
CA GLY A 108 6.64 -4.67 -7.68
C GLY A 108 5.35 -4.79 -6.88
N LEU A 109 4.34 -5.50 -7.41
CA LEU A 109 3.10 -5.79 -6.70
C LEU A 109 3.38 -6.59 -5.42
N LEU A 110 4.17 -7.66 -5.48
CA LEU A 110 4.52 -8.46 -4.29
C LEU A 110 5.18 -7.62 -3.19
N ILE A 111 6.12 -6.75 -3.57
CA ILE A 111 6.77 -5.80 -2.65
C ILE A 111 5.74 -4.81 -2.09
N GLY A 112 4.85 -4.30 -2.94
CA GLY A 112 3.77 -3.41 -2.53
C GLY A 112 2.86 -4.05 -1.48
N TYR A 113 2.35 -5.26 -1.75
CA TYR A 113 1.52 -6.02 -0.80
C TYR A 113 2.21 -6.27 0.54
N PHE A 114 3.50 -6.62 0.50
CA PHE A 114 4.29 -6.74 1.72
C PHE A 114 4.22 -5.45 2.56
N TRP A 115 4.44 -4.29 1.94
CA TRP A 115 4.38 -3.01 2.65
C TRP A 115 2.98 -2.61 3.11
N LEU A 116 1.94 -2.90 2.32
CA LEU A 116 0.54 -2.66 2.69
C LEU A 116 0.16 -3.39 3.99
N LEU A 117 0.69 -4.60 4.20
CA LEU A 117 0.39 -5.43 5.37
C LEU A 117 1.32 -5.12 6.56
N VAL A 118 2.61 -4.95 6.32
CA VAL A 118 3.62 -4.82 7.39
C VAL A 118 3.69 -3.41 7.95
N MET A 119 3.67 -2.39 7.09
CA MET A 119 3.93 -1.01 7.51
C MET A 119 2.88 -0.47 8.49
N PRO A 120 1.57 -0.76 8.36
CA PRO A 120 0.58 -0.31 9.33
C PRO A 120 0.85 -0.85 10.74
N TYR A 121 1.11 -2.15 10.85
CA TYR A 121 1.43 -2.80 12.12
C TYR A 121 2.72 -2.23 12.74
N TRP A 122 3.77 -2.08 11.95
CA TRP A 122 5.04 -1.53 12.43
C TRP A 122 4.84 -0.08 12.90
N THR A 123 4.11 0.73 12.15
CA THR A 123 3.82 2.13 12.51
C THR A 123 3.11 2.22 13.86
N ALA A 124 2.07 1.41 14.08
CA ALA A 124 1.36 1.36 15.37
C ALA A 124 2.30 0.95 16.52
N SER A 125 3.11 -0.09 16.30
CA SER A 125 4.06 -0.62 17.30
C SER A 125 5.16 0.40 17.65
N ALA A 126 5.66 1.14 16.66
CA ALA A 126 6.65 2.20 16.88
C ALA A 126 6.07 3.36 17.70
N ILE A 127 4.83 3.77 17.40
CA ILE A 127 4.14 4.82 18.17
C ILE A 127 3.93 4.37 19.61
N ALA A 128 3.42 3.16 19.85
CA ALA A 128 3.17 2.62 21.18
C ALA A 128 4.46 2.63 22.06
N ARG A 129 5.59 2.19 21.49
CA ARG A 129 6.90 2.22 22.17
C ARG A 129 7.34 3.64 22.54
N SER A 130 7.14 4.62 21.65
CA SER A 130 7.50 6.01 21.92
C SER A 130 6.66 6.64 23.05
N THR A 131 5.36 6.33 23.11
CA THR A 131 4.48 6.82 24.18
C THR A 131 4.73 6.14 25.52
N GLY A 132 5.18 4.87 25.53
CA GLY A 132 5.57 4.17 26.76
C GLY A 132 6.83 4.77 27.39
N LYS A 133 7.85 5.08 26.58
CA LYS A 133 9.08 5.74 27.05
C LYS A 133 8.81 7.12 27.66
N ALA A 134 7.87 7.88 27.09
CA ALA A 134 7.50 9.19 27.61
C ALA A 134 6.81 9.16 28.99
N LYS A 135 6.24 8.03 29.41
CA LYS A 135 5.61 7.86 30.73
C LYS A 135 6.57 7.44 31.85
N VAL A 136 7.73 6.87 31.52
CA VAL A 136 8.70 6.35 32.51
C VAL A 136 9.76 7.39 32.90
N GLY A 137 9.89 8.48 32.13
CA GLY A 137 10.83 9.57 32.41
C GLY A 137 10.26 10.74 33.24
N LYS A 138 9.16 10.52 33.97
CA LYS A 138 8.58 11.45 34.97
C LYS A 138 8.41 10.71 36.29
#